data_AF-S4N0F4-F1
#
_entry.id   AF-S4N0F4-F1
#
_cell.length_a   1.000
_cell.length_b   1.000
_cell.length_c   1.000
_cell.angle_alpha   90.00
_cell.angle_beta   90.00
_cell.angle_gamma   90.00
#
_symmetry.space_group_name_H-M   'P 1'
#
loop_
_entity.id
_entity.type
_entity.pdbx_description
1 polymer ?
#
loop_
_entity_poly.entity_id
_entity_poly.type
_entity_poly.pdbx_seq_one_letter_code
_entity_poly.pdbx_strand_id
1 'polypeptide(L)'
;MTAVVEKPVVPDVRPGSSGAAVAALALFETRRLLTRLPVVIAFVVYIGWTVWRGGKDWDGYPALQDVDRATQSAPMLVGLAVLLSVNHAALRSRRHGTEHHFSVLVLLPWRRTVAHALSAVAAALLTAVCVAAEFGREALRPGAIGHGSVAELLVGPLIVLLSGLVGLLMAGLVRSPIAAR
;
A
#
# COMPACT_ATOMS: atom_id res chain seq x y z
N MET A 1 18.57 47.05 -37.10
CA MET A 1 17.58 46.19 -36.43
C MET A 1 17.86 44.75 -36.83
N THR A 2 18.50 43.97 -35.96
CA THR A 2 18.83 42.56 -36.20
C THR A 2 17.71 41.68 -35.67
N ALA A 3 17.02 40.96 -36.56
CA ALA A 3 15.99 40.01 -36.18
C ALA A 3 16.64 38.74 -35.60
N VAL A 4 16.47 38.52 -34.30
CA VAL A 4 16.83 37.26 -33.65
C VAL A 4 15.74 36.25 -34.00
N VAL A 5 16.07 35.28 -34.85
CA VAL A 5 15.19 34.13 -35.12
C VAL A 5 15.32 33.20 -33.92
N GLU A 6 14.35 33.27 -33.02
CA GLU A 6 14.22 32.34 -31.91
C GLU A 6 13.85 30.96 -32.45
N LYS A 7 14.82 30.03 -32.44
CA LYS A 7 14.60 28.66 -32.87
C LYS A 7 13.73 27.98 -31.81
N PRO A 8 12.58 27.38 -32.16
CA PRO A 8 11.74 26.71 -31.18
C PRO A 8 12.55 25.60 -30.52
N VAL A 9 12.73 25.69 -29.21
CA VAL A 9 13.24 24.59 -28.39
C VAL A 9 12.16 23.53 -28.42
N VAL A 10 12.32 22.53 -29.27
CA VAL A 10 11.49 21.33 -29.23
C VAL A 10 11.99 20.53 -28.03
N PRO A 11 11.22 20.42 -26.93
CA PRO A 11 11.66 19.62 -25.81
C PRO A 11 11.70 18.16 -26.26
N ASP A 12 12.87 17.52 -26.15
CA ASP A 12 13.06 16.07 -26.38
C ASP A 12 12.42 15.30 -25.21
N VAL A 13 11.11 15.43 -25.03
CA VAL A 13 10.33 14.54 -24.18
C VAL A 13 10.07 13.30 -25.00
N ARG A 14 11.05 12.39 -25.00
CA ARG A 14 10.79 11.03 -25.48
C ARG A 14 9.59 10.52 -24.68
N PRO A 15 8.49 10.11 -25.33
CA PRO A 15 7.38 9.52 -24.61
C PRO A 15 7.92 8.27 -23.93
N GLY A 16 8.16 8.36 -22.61
CA GLY A 16 8.51 7.22 -21.80
C GLY A 16 7.50 6.12 -22.07
N SER A 17 7.97 4.89 -22.21
CA SER A 17 7.06 3.77 -22.49
C SER A 17 5.93 3.81 -21.47
N SER A 18 4.73 3.55 -21.94
CA SER A 18 3.53 3.79 -21.15
C SER A 18 3.52 3.01 -19.80
N GLY A 19 4.30 1.93 -19.71
CA GLY A 19 4.56 1.19 -18.47
C GLY A 19 5.53 1.89 -17.51
N ALA A 20 6.58 2.55 -17.99
CA ALA A 20 7.49 3.32 -17.14
C ALA A 20 6.78 4.47 -16.41
N ALA A 21 5.83 5.12 -17.08
CA ALA A 21 4.99 6.15 -16.47
C ALA A 21 4.08 5.58 -15.35
N VAL A 22 3.54 4.37 -15.54
CA VAL A 22 2.74 3.68 -14.50
C VAL A 22 3.62 3.29 -13.31
N ALA A 23 4.81 2.74 -13.56
CA ALA A 23 5.76 2.36 -12.52
C ALA A 23 6.21 3.59 -11.70
N ALA A 24 6.56 4.69 -12.36
CA ALA A 24 6.94 5.93 -11.68
C ALA A 24 5.79 6.47 -10.82
N LEU A 25 4.56 6.46 -11.34
CA LEU A 25 3.37 6.86 -10.58
C LEU A 25 3.11 5.91 -9.40
N ALA A 26 3.27 4.60 -9.59
CA ALA A 26 3.10 3.61 -8.54
C ALA A 26 4.13 3.80 -7.42
N LEU A 27 5.39 4.07 -7.74
CA LEU A 27 6.44 4.37 -6.76
C LEU A 27 6.15 5.65 -5.99
N PHE A 28 5.70 6.70 -6.69
CA PHE A 28 5.29 7.95 -6.05
C PHE A 28 4.12 7.75 -5.09
N GLU A 29 3.06 7.05 -5.53
CA GLU A 29 1.90 6.76 -4.70
C GLU A 29 2.23 5.82 -3.55
N THR A 30 3.13 4.85 -3.76
CA THR A 30 3.68 3.99 -2.70
C THR A 30 4.37 4.80 -1.62
N ARG A 31 5.34 5.64 -2.01
CA ARG A 31 6.05 6.50 -1.05
C ARG A 31 5.06 7.35 -0.26
N ARG A 32 4.11 7.98 -0.96
CA ARG A 32 3.11 8.84 -0.33
C ARG A 32 2.16 8.09 0.61
N LEU A 33 1.78 6.85 0.25
CA LEU A 33 0.97 5.97 1.08
C LEU A 33 1.73 5.55 2.34
N LEU A 34 2.97 5.09 2.20
CA LEU A 34 3.76 4.60 3.32
C LEU A 34 4.19 5.72 4.27
N THR A 35 4.31 6.95 3.79
CA THR A 35 4.60 8.12 4.65
C THR A 35 3.34 8.79 5.20
N ARG A 36 2.13 8.30 4.88
CA ARG A 36 0.91 8.90 5.44
C ARG A 36 0.81 8.62 6.93
N LEU A 37 0.46 9.64 7.70
CA LEU A 37 0.38 9.58 9.15
C LEU A 37 -0.44 8.37 9.66
N PRO A 38 -1.65 8.05 9.14
CA PRO A 38 -2.40 6.87 9.59
C PRO A 38 -1.65 5.54 9.35
N VAL A 39 -0.97 5.41 8.21
CA VAL A 39 -0.23 4.19 7.83
C VAL A 39 1.02 4.06 8.69
N VAL A 40 1.77 5.14 8.86
CA VAL A 40 2.95 5.20 9.74
C VAL A 40 2.57 4.82 11.16
N ILE A 41 1.52 5.45 11.72
CA ILE A 41 1.03 5.15 13.06
C ILE A 41 0.63 3.67 13.16
N ALA A 42 -0.11 3.13 12.20
CA ALA A 42 -0.53 1.73 12.22
C ALA A 42 0.67 0.76 12.24
N PHE A 43 1.69 1.01 11.42
CA PHE A 43 2.92 0.19 11.44
C PHE A 43 3.73 0.36 12.72
N VAL A 44 3.85 1.59 13.26
CA VAL A 44 4.53 1.83 14.53
C VAL A 44 3.82 1.12 15.68
N VAL A 45 2.49 1.19 15.72
CA VAL A 45 1.66 0.47 16.72
C VAL A 45 1.83 -1.04 16.55
N TYR A 46 1.78 -1.56 15.32
CA TYR A 46 2.01 -2.98 15.07
C TYR A 46 3.38 -3.43 15.59
N ILE A 47 4.46 -2.79 15.13
CA ILE A 47 5.82 -3.16 15.53
C ILE A 47 6.02 -3.00 17.04
N GLY A 48 5.59 -1.88 17.61
CA GLY A 48 5.72 -1.61 19.04
C GLY A 48 4.99 -2.63 19.90
N TRP A 49 3.78 -3.02 19.48
CA TRP A 49 3.01 -4.06 20.13
C TRP A 49 3.69 -5.43 20.05
N THR A 50 4.18 -5.84 18.87
CA THR A 50 4.91 -7.10 18.68
C THR A 50 6.17 -7.18 19.54
N VAL A 51 6.94 -6.09 19.61
CA VAL A 51 8.14 -6.00 20.46
C VAL A 51 7.79 -6.06 21.94
N TRP A 52 6.77 -5.31 22.37
CA TRP A 52 6.34 -5.27 23.76
C TRP A 52 5.80 -6.62 24.26
N ARG A 53 5.04 -7.33 23.42
CA ARG A 53 4.52 -8.68 23.73
C ARG A 53 5.64 -9.72 23.78
N GLY A 54 6.54 -9.72 22.79
CA GLY A 54 7.64 -10.69 22.72
C GLY A 54 8.58 -10.69 23.93
N GLY A 55 8.63 -9.58 24.69
CA GLY A 55 9.40 -9.47 25.93
C GLY A 55 8.73 -10.06 27.19
N LYS A 56 7.44 -10.42 27.16
CA LYS A 56 6.69 -10.95 28.31
C LYS A 56 6.48 -12.47 28.28
N ASP A 57 6.48 -13.08 27.11
CA ASP A 57 6.19 -14.52 26.95
C ASP A 57 7.47 -15.35 27.02
N TRP A 58 8.05 -15.48 28.23
CA TRP A 58 9.28 -16.24 28.49
C TRP A 58 9.08 -17.68 28.98
N ASP A 59 7.86 -18.06 29.38
CA ASP A 59 7.58 -19.39 29.93
C ASP A 59 6.69 -20.19 28.98
N GLY A 60 7.28 -20.82 27.96
CA GLY A 60 6.54 -21.75 27.10
C GLY A 60 7.32 -22.26 25.90
N TYR A 61 7.05 -23.51 25.51
CA TYR A 61 7.46 -24.10 24.24
C TYR A 61 6.48 -23.64 23.15
N PRO A 62 6.84 -22.71 22.24
CA PRO A 62 5.87 -22.11 21.33
C PRO A 62 5.40 -23.13 20.30
N ALA A 63 4.08 -23.35 20.24
CA ALA A 63 3.45 -24.10 19.16
C ALA A 63 3.31 -23.18 17.93
N LEU A 64 3.97 -23.52 16.82
CA LEU A 64 4.08 -22.62 15.66
C LEU A 64 2.73 -22.32 14.97
N GLN A 65 1.73 -23.20 15.16
CA GLN A 65 0.37 -23.00 14.65
C GLN A 65 -0.48 -22.02 15.48
N ASP A 66 -0.10 -21.74 16.73
CA ASP A 66 -0.75 -20.66 17.48
C ASP A 66 -0.07 -19.32 17.18
N VAL A 67 1.24 -19.37 16.91
CA VAL A 67 2.04 -18.21 16.53
C VAL A 67 1.58 -17.63 15.18
N ASP A 68 1.42 -18.45 14.14
CA ASP A 68 0.98 -17.95 12.82
C ASP A 68 -0.44 -17.34 12.87
N ARG A 69 -1.37 -17.91 13.65
CA ARG A 69 -2.69 -17.32 13.92
C ARG A 69 -2.62 -16.01 14.66
N ALA A 70 -1.73 -15.90 15.65
CA ALA A 70 -1.57 -14.67 16.43
C ALA A 70 -1.15 -13.48 15.56
N THR A 71 -0.48 -13.72 14.43
CA THR A 71 -0.06 -12.65 13.49
C THR A 71 -1.21 -11.99 12.72
N GLN A 72 -2.43 -12.56 12.76
CA GLN A 72 -3.54 -12.11 11.89
C GLN A 72 -4.22 -10.81 12.36
N SER A 73 -4.18 -10.52 13.66
CA SER A 73 -4.94 -9.40 14.26
C SER A 73 -4.35 -8.01 13.99
N ALA A 74 -3.04 -7.84 14.20
CA ALA A 74 -2.38 -6.55 14.04
C ALA A 74 -2.41 -5.99 12.59
N PRO A 75 -2.28 -6.80 11.53
CA PRO A 75 -2.48 -6.38 10.14
C PRO A 75 -3.85 -5.76 9.85
N MET A 76 -4.90 -6.04 10.64
CA MET A 76 -6.23 -5.43 10.43
C MET A 76 -6.19 -3.91 10.63
N LEU A 77 -5.40 -3.42 11.61
CA LEU A 77 -5.22 -1.98 11.84
C LEU A 77 -4.50 -1.32 10.65
N VAL A 78 -3.47 -1.99 10.11
CA VAL A 78 -2.77 -1.56 8.90
C VAL A 78 -3.74 -1.54 7.71
N GLY A 79 -4.56 -2.58 7.56
CA GLY A 79 -5.60 -2.67 6.53
C GLY A 79 -6.55 -1.48 6.56
N LEU A 80 -7.07 -1.12 7.74
CA LEU A 80 -7.94 0.04 7.91
C LEU A 80 -7.24 1.35 7.50
N ALA A 81 -5.99 1.56 7.96
CA ALA A 81 -5.22 2.74 7.60
C ALA A 81 -4.94 2.85 6.09
N VAL A 82 -4.64 1.71 5.44
CA VAL A 82 -4.43 1.62 3.99
C VAL A 82 -5.73 1.87 3.23
N LEU A 83 -6.86 1.29 3.65
CA LEU A 83 -8.17 1.52 3.03
C LEU A 83 -8.50 3.01 2.99
N LEU A 84 -8.40 3.70 4.13
CA LEU A 84 -8.70 5.12 4.25
C LEU A 84 -7.72 5.96 3.41
N SER A 85 -6.43 5.61 3.43
CA SER A 85 -5.39 6.34 2.73
C SER A 85 -5.47 6.20 1.21
N VAL A 86 -5.71 4.99 0.71
CA VAL A 86 -5.90 4.71 -0.72
C VAL A 86 -7.18 5.36 -1.23
N ASN A 87 -8.28 5.26 -0.50
CA ASN A 87 -9.53 5.94 -0.86
C ASN A 87 -9.33 7.46 -0.97
N HIS A 88 -8.72 8.07 0.04
CA HIS A 88 -8.43 9.50 0.03
C HIS A 88 -7.45 9.88 -1.09
N ALA A 89 -6.45 9.04 -1.38
CA ALA A 89 -5.49 9.25 -2.45
C ALA A 89 -6.16 9.24 -3.83
N ALA A 90 -7.06 8.29 -4.07
CA ALA A 90 -7.82 8.15 -5.31
C ALA A 90 -8.81 9.31 -5.54
N LEU A 91 -9.40 9.85 -4.48
CA LEU A 91 -10.31 11.01 -4.56
C LEU A 91 -9.59 12.36 -4.70
N ARG A 92 -8.25 12.40 -4.62
CA ARG A 92 -7.46 13.64 -4.53
C ARG A 92 -7.63 14.56 -5.72
N SER A 93 -7.54 14.05 -6.94
CA SER A 93 -7.62 14.89 -8.15
C SER A 93 -8.96 15.60 -8.25
N ARG A 94 -10.01 14.96 -7.77
CA ARG A 94 -11.36 15.53 -7.71
C ARG A 94 -11.47 16.63 -6.67
N ARG A 95 -10.96 16.39 -5.46
CA ARG A 95 -10.97 17.40 -4.38
C ARG A 95 -10.22 18.69 -4.76
N HIS A 96 -9.23 18.58 -5.65
CA HIS A 96 -8.43 19.73 -6.10
C HIS A 96 -8.80 20.20 -7.52
N GLY A 97 -9.87 19.68 -8.14
CA GLY A 97 -10.29 20.08 -9.49
C GLY A 97 -9.28 19.82 -10.60
N THR A 98 -8.28 18.97 -10.37
CA THR A 98 -7.18 18.73 -11.32
C THR A 98 -7.51 17.70 -12.40
N GLU A 99 -8.70 17.10 -12.38
CA GLU A 99 -9.09 16.06 -13.33
C GLU A 99 -9.04 16.53 -14.79
N HIS A 100 -9.41 17.79 -15.06
CA HIS A 100 -9.35 18.39 -16.40
C HIS A 100 -7.92 18.66 -16.87
N HIS A 101 -6.99 18.87 -15.94
CA HIS A 101 -5.57 19.01 -16.25
C HIS A 101 -4.95 17.63 -16.55
N PHE A 102 -5.45 16.57 -15.90
CA PHE A 102 -5.04 15.19 -16.18
C PHE A 102 -5.58 14.63 -17.49
N SER A 103 -6.70 15.13 -18.03
CA SER A 103 -7.17 14.71 -19.37
C SER A 103 -6.25 15.16 -20.50
N VAL A 104 -5.37 16.14 -20.26
CA VAL A 104 -4.36 16.59 -21.22
C VAL A 104 -3.06 15.77 -21.09
N LEU A 105 -2.87 15.05 -19.98
CA LEU A 105 -1.70 14.20 -19.73
C LEU A 105 -1.85 12.82 -20.38
N VAL A 106 -0.73 12.23 -20.81
CA VAL A 106 -0.63 10.94 -21.53
C VAL A 106 -1.14 9.73 -20.72
N LEU A 107 -1.38 9.88 -19.43
CA LEU A 107 -1.79 8.81 -18.53
C LEU A 107 -3.32 8.66 -18.51
N LEU A 108 -3.82 7.67 -19.25
CA LEU A 108 -5.23 7.28 -19.23
C LEU A 108 -5.74 7.01 -17.79
N PRO A 109 -7.02 7.27 -17.49
CA PRO A 109 -7.59 7.11 -16.13
C PRO A 109 -7.36 5.73 -15.50
N TRP A 110 -7.43 4.64 -16.27
CA TRP A 110 -7.21 3.28 -15.75
C TRP A 110 -5.77 3.05 -15.26
N ARG A 111 -4.79 3.73 -15.86
CA ARG A 111 -3.37 3.64 -15.47
C ARG A 111 -3.13 4.22 -14.08
N ARG A 112 -3.89 5.24 -13.71
CA ARG A 112 -3.89 5.82 -12.36
C ARG A 112 -4.48 4.84 -11.34
N THR A 113 -5.57 4.16 -11.70
CA THR A 113 -6.15 3.09 -10.88
C THR A 113 -5.15 1.95 -10.65
N VAL A 114 -4.45 1.52 -11.70
CA VAL A 114 -3.39 0.51 -11.59
C VAL A 114 -2.26 0.97 -10.67
N ALA A 115 -1.82 2.23 -10.78
CA ALA A 115 -0.79 2.76 -9.88
C ALA A 115 -1.24 2.78 -8.40
N HIS A 116 -2.49 3.14 -8.12
CA HIS A 116 -3.04 3.04 -6.77
C HIS A 116 -3.15 1.60 -6.27
N ALA A 117 -3.56 0.65 -7.12
CA ALA A 117 -3.56 -0.77 -6.76
C ALA A 117 -2.15 -1.28 -6.45
N LEU A 118 -1.14 -0.90 -7.25
CA LEU A 118 0.26 -1.24 -7.01
C LEU A 118 0.78 -0.64 -5.68
N SER A 119 0.32 0.54 -5.29
CA SER A 119 0.69 1.10 -3.97
C SER A 119 0.15 0.27 -2.80
N ALA A 120 -1.04 -0.34 -2.94
CA ALA A 120 -1.57 -1.25 -1.93
C ALA A 120 -0.77 -2.56 -1.86
N VAL A 121 -0.25 -3.06 -2.99
CA VAL A 121 0.68 -4.21 -3.02
C VAL A 121 1.93 -3.93 -2.20
N ALA A 122 2.52 -2.73 -2.32
CA ALA A 122 3.69 -2.37 -1.53
C ALA A 122 3.43 -2.39 -0.01
N ALA A 123 2.25 -1.90 0.42
CA ALA A 123 1.85 -1.99 1.83
C ALA A 123 1.68 -3.45 2.29
N ALA A 124 1.06 -4.30 1.48
CA ALA A 124 0.90 -5.73 1.77
C ALA A 124 2.26 -6.45 1.87
N LEU A 125 3.21 -6.13 0.99
CA LEU A 125 4.58 -6.67 1.05
C LEU A 125 5.30 -6.25 2.34
N LEU A 126 5.16 -4.99 2.76
CA LEU A 126 5.73 -4.53 4.03
C LEU A 126 5.09 -5.26 5.22
N THR A 127 3.77 -5.46 5.21
CA THR A 127 3.07 -6.28 6.20
C THR A 127 3.59 -7.72 6.21
N ALA A 128 3.86 -8.31 5.04
CA ALA A 128 4.42 -9.66 4.95
C ALA A 128 5.81 -9.75 5.58
N VAL A 129 6.64 -8.73 5.43
CA VAL A 129 7.94 -8.64 6.10
C VAL A 129 7.77 -8.59 7.62
N CYS A 130 6.83 -7.79 8.13
CA CYS A 130 6.55 -7.73 9.58
C CYS A 130 6.07 -9.09 10.12
N VAL A 131 5.13 -9.74 9.43
CA VAL A 131 4.62 -11.07 9.81
C VAL A 131 5.73 -12.12 9.77
N ALA A 132 6.56 -12.13 8.73
CA ALA A 132 7.70 -13.05 8.61
C ALA A 132 8.73 -12.82 9.72
N ALA A 133 9.00 -11.57 10.11
CA ALA A 133 9.90 -11.25 11.21
C ALA A 133 9.32 -11.68 12.57
N GLU A 134 8.03 -11.45 12.81
CA GLU A 134 7.32 -11.88 14.03
C GLU A 134 7.34 -13.40 14.18
N PHE A 135 6.92 -14.13 13.13
CA PHE A 135 6.93 -15.59 13.11
C PHE A 135 8.34 -16.16 13.19
N GLY A 136 9.29 -15.62 12.41
CA GLY A 136 10.68 -16.07 12.39
C GLY A 136 11.35 -15.94 13.76
N ARG A 137 11.05 -14.87 14.51
CA ARG A 137 11.56 -14.70 15.88
C ARG A 137 11.10 -15.83 16.81
N GLU A 138 9.84 -16.23 16.72
CA GLU A 138 9.29 -17.33 17.53
C GLU A 138 9.76 -18.71 17.04
N ALA A 139 9.89 -18.90 15.73
CA ALA A 139 10.39 -20.13 15.13
C ALA A 139 11.86 -20.43 15.46
N LEU A 140 12.65 -19.40 15.73
CA LEU A 140 14.05 -19.53 16.17
C LEU A 140 14.20 -19.78 17.67
N ARG A 141 13.11 -19.80 18.46
CA ARG A 141 13.19 -20.04 19.91
C ARG A 141 13.48 -21.51 20.21
N PRO A 142 14.30 -21.79 21.25
CA PRO A 142 14.55 -23.15 21.70
C PRO A 142 13.24 -23.86 22.08
N GLY A 143 13.02 -25.04 21.50
CA GLY A 143 11.86 -25.86 21.80
C GLY A 143 10.55 -25.40 21.13
N ALA A 144 10.63 -24.65 20.03
CA ALA A 144 9.51 -24.50 19.12
C ALA A 144 9.06 -25.87 18.58
N ILE A 145 7.75 -26.12 18.58
CA ILE A 145 7.15 -27.39 18.15
C ILE A 145 6.17 -27.15 17.00
N GLY A 146 6.17 -28.06 16.03
CA GLY A 146 5.25 -28.04 14.90
C GLY A 146 5.81 -27.32 13.67
N HIS A 147 4.91 -26.86 12.80
CA HIS A 147 5.24 -26.10 11.59
C HIS A 147 4.27 -24.93 11.44
N GLY A 148 4.75 -23.80 10.90
CA GLY A 148 3.87 -22.72 10.48
C GLY A 148 3.21 -23.03 9.14
N SER A 149 2.00 -22.50 8.93
CA SER A 149 1.30 -22.56 7.65
C SER A 149 1.55 -21.29 6.84
N VAL A 150 2.09 -21.44 5.62
CA VAL A 150 2.27 -20.32 4.68
C VAL A 150 0.93 -19.64 4.38
N ALA A 151 -0.15 -20.42 4.27
CA ALA A 151 -1.48 -19.88 4.04
C ALA A 151 -1.96 -19.01 5.22
N GLU A 152 -1.69 -19.44 6.46
CA GLU A 152 -2.06 -18.67 7.66
C GLU A 152 -1.23 -17.38 7.79
N LEU A 153 0.06 -17.43 7.46
CA LEU A 153 0.94 -16.25 7.45
C LEU A 153 0.56 -15.23 6.36
N LEU A 154 -0.03 -15.68 5.25
CA LEU A 154 -0.48 -14.79 4.18
C LEU A 154 -1.78 -14.04 4.50
N VAL A 155 -2.54 -14.45 5.53
CA VAL A 155 -3.83 -13.82 5.87
C VAL A 155 -3.66 -12.33 6.15
N GLY A 156 -2.69 -11.94 6.98
CA GLY A 156 -2.43 -10.54 7.31
C GLY A 156 -2.15 -9.66 6.08
N PRO A 157 -1.13 -10.00 5.26
CA PRO A 157 -0.82 -9.29 4.02
C PRO A 157 -2.00 -9.22 3.04
N LEU A 158 -2.75 -10.31 2.88
CA LEU A 158 -3.91 -10.36 1.98
C LEU A 158 -5.07 -9.47 2.47
N ILE A 159 -5.30 -9.39 3.78
CA ILE A 159 -6.29 -8.46 4.37
C ILE A 159 -5.91 -7.00 4.07
N VAL A 160 -4.62 -6.66 4.18
CA VAL A 160 -4.13 -5.30 3.87
C VAL A 160 -4.30 -4.99 2.38
N LEU A 161 -3.95 -5.92 1.50
CA LEU A 161 -4.16 -5.79 0.05
C LEU A 161 -5.64 -5.60 -0.28
N LEU A 162 -6.50 -6.48 0.23
CA LEU A 162 -7.95 -6.43 0.01
C LEU A 162 -8.52 -5.09 0.49
N SER A 163 -8.10 -4.63 1.66
CA SER A 163 -8.52 -3.35 2.23
C SER A 163 -8.13 -2.16 1.34
N GLY A 164 -6.92 -2.16 0.76
CA GLY A 164 -6.49 -1.16 -0.22
C GLY A 164 -7.35 -1.19 -1.49
N LEU A 165 -7.63 -2.38 -2.03
CA LEU A 165 -8.50 -2.55 -3.20
C LEU A 165 -9.94 -2.10 -2.92
N VAL A 166 -10.50 -2.42 -1.75
CA VAL A 166 -11.81 -1.93 -1.30
C VAL A 166 -11.82 -0.40 -1.22
N GLY A 167 -10.78 0.22 -0.64
CA GLY A 167 -10.66 1.67 -0.60
C GLY A 167 -10.68 2.31 -1.99
N LEU A 168 -10.03 1.68 -2.97
CA LEU A 168 -10.02 2.10 -4.37
C LEU A 168 -11.39 1.91 -5.05
N LEU A 169 -12.03 0.76 -4.84
CA LEU A 169 -13.38 0.48 -5.35
C LEU A 169 -14.40 1.48 -4.81
N MET A 170 -14.37 1.78 -3.52
CA MET A 170 -15.24 2.78 -2.89
C MET A 170 -15.06 4.18 -3.50
N ALA A 171 -13.82 4.58 -3.81
CA ALA A 171 -13.55 5.85 -4.50
C ALA A 171 -14.13 5.87 -5.92
N GLY A 172 -14.19 4.71 -6.59
CA GLY A 172 -14.83 4.54 -7.89
C GLY A 172 -16.36 4.52 -7.83
N LEU A 173 -16.95 3.88 -6.82
CA LEU A 173 -18.40 3.67 -6.71
C LEU A 173 -19.18 4.91 -6.28
N VAL A 174 -18.63 5.78 -5.40
CA VAL A 174 -19.29 7.05 -5.01
C VAL A 174 -19.57 7.95 -6.23
N ARG A 175 -18.85 7.74 -7.34
CA ARG A 175 -19.12 8.37 -8.64
C ARG A 175 -20.42 7.90 -9.29
N SER A 176 -20.74 6.61 -9.22
CA SER A 176 -21.83 5.99 -10.01
C SER A 176 -23.24 6.56 -9.70
N PRO A 177 -23.61 6.86 -8.44
CA PRO A 177 -24.92 7.44 -8.17
C PRO A 177 -24.98 8.96 -8.36
N ILE A 178 -23.85 9.68 -8.34
CA ILE A 178 -23.81 11.15 -8.46
C ILE A 178 -23.61 11.59 -9.92
N ALA A 179 -22.92 10.80 -10.75
CA ALA A 179 -22.74 11.07 -12.18
C ALA A 179 -23.95 10.66 -13.05
N ALA A 180 -24.98 10.04 -12.47
CA ALA A 180 -26.23 9.70 -13.13
C ALA A 180 -27.29 10.83 -13.05
N ARG A 181 -26.87 12.07 -12.77
CA ARG A 181 -27.74 13.25 -12.72
C ARG A 181 -27.21 14.35 -13.64
#